data_AF-A0A8D3EAN2-F1
#
_entry.id   AF-A0A8D3EAN2-F1
#
_cell.length_a   1.000
_cell.length_b   1.000
_cell.length_c   1.000
_cell.angle_alpha   90.00
_cell.angle_beta   90.00
_cell.angle_gamma   90.00
#
_symmetry.space_group_name_H-M   'P 1'
#
loop_
_entity.id
_entity.type
_entity.pdbx_description
1 polymer ?
#
loop_
_entity_poly.entity_id
_entity_poly.type
_entity_poly.pdbx_seq_one_letter_code
_entity_poly.pdbx_strand_id
1 'polypeptide(L)'
;MSETSSQQPVDPISAVGVITSLNKAPNGFYVVAQTTDGSDADLWKDALFKSKVTRYLCFTREAGPDVVADMKLTDVKDVLPEGFTPVQETMDTKETAMRKRRLCVKIIPRAAAEAAVYDIQIVAKSKPHLVNYTCLGEINNMGIWYRTGDVVHHQTSQETSITAIPETLPNTARRTTGRPDYEHQSSGNYTMTGAAGFAHFLED
;
A
#
# COMPACT_ATOMS: atom_id res chain seq x y z
N MET A 1 16.75 -5.13 -33.14
CA MET A 1 15.47 -5.85 -33.00
C MET A 1 14.71 -5.16 -31.89
N SER A 2 13.53 -4.64 -32.20
CA SER A 2 12.75 -3.79 -31.30
C SER A 2 11.87 -4.69 -30.44
N GLU A 3 12.24 -4.91 -29.18
CA GLU A 3 11.34 -5.55 -28.22
C GLU A 3 10.33 -4.51 -27.74
N THR A 4 9.23 -4.38 -28.48
CA THR A 4 8.00 -3.78 -27.95
C THR A 4 7.35 -4.83 -27.05
N SER A 5 7.81 -4.90 -25.80
CA SER A 5 7.10 -5.64 -24.75
C SER A 5 5.79 -4.91 -24.50
N SER A 6 4.67 -5.55 -24.86
CA SER A 6 3.33 -5.16 -24.44
C SER A 6 3.23 -5.32 -22.93
N GLN A 7 3.80 -4.37 -22.18
CA GLN A 7 3.69 -4.31 -20.73
C GLN A 7 2.23 -4.04 -20.39
N GLN A 8 1.57 -5.02 -19.77
CA GLN A 8 0.44 -4.73 -18.89
C GLN A 8 0.77 -3.49 -18.03
N PRO A 9 -0.21 -2.65 -17.69
CA PRO A 9 0.02 -1.55 -16.76
C PRO A 9 0.68 -2.13 -15.51
N VAL A 10 1.94 -1.78 -15.29
CA VAL A 10 2.68 -2.23 -14.12
C VAL A 10 1.93 -1.67 -12.91
N ASP A 11 1.51 -2.47 -11.94
CA ASP A 11 0.78 -1.96 -10.77
C ASP A 11 1.58 -0.82 -10.09
N PRO A 12 0.89 0.17 -9.47
CA PRO A 12 1.56 1.22 -8.72
C PRO A 12 2.37 0.64 -7.56
N ILE A 13 3.43 1.34 -7.16
CA ILE A 13 4.21 0.99 -5.98
C ILE A 13 3.32 1.10 -4.74
N SER A 14 3.24 0.02 -3.96
CA SER A 14 2.43 -0.07 -2.74
C SER A 14 3.24 0.18 -1.47
N ALA A 15 4.56 -0.07 -1.50
CA ALA A 15 5.45 0.29 -0.40
C ALA A 15 6.90 0.53 -0.87
N VAL A 16 7.62 1.36 -0.11
CA VAL A 16 9.04 1.68 -0.30
C VAL A 16 9.77 1.49 1.01
N GLY A 17 11.00 1.00 0.94
CA GLY A 17 11.88 0.83 2.09
C GLY A 17 13.34 0.98 1.74
N VAL A 18 14.19 0.71 2.73
CA VAL A 18 15.64 0.67 2.59
C VAL A 18 16.14 -0.63 3.22
N ILE A 19 17.14 -1.26 2.61
CA ILE A 19 17.79 -2.47 3.13
C ILE A 19 19.30 -2.29 3.21
N THR A 20 19.95 -3.13 4.02
CA THR A 20 21.41 -3.14 4.14
C THR A 20 22.08 -4.10 3.17
N SER A 21 21.44 -5.23 2.87
CA SER A 21 22.00 -6.30 2.04
C SER A 21 21.07 -6.65 0.88
N LEU A 22 21.62 -6.71 -0.34
CA LEU A 22 20.88 -7.07 -1.55
C LEU A 22 20.19 -8.44 -1.47
N ASN A 23 20.73 -9.37 -0.65
CA ASN A 23 20.20 -10.71 -0.47
C ASN A 23 19.15 -10.82 0.66
N LYS A 24 18.80 -9.71 1.30
CA LYS A 24 17.87 -9.64 2.44
C LYS A 24 16.63 -8.80 2.15
N ALA A 25 16.37 -8.49 0.88
CA ALA A 25 15.13 -7.86 0.48
C ALA A 25 13.93 -8.72 0.90
N PRO A 26 12.86 -8.13 1.46
CA PRO A 26 11.63 -8.85 1.70
C PRO A 26 11.07 -9.44 0.40
N ASN A 27 10.33 -10.54 0.51
CA ASN A 27 9.66 -11.15 -0.65
C ASN A 27 8.79 -10.11 -1.37
N GLY A 28 8.80 -10.13 -2.71
CA GLY A 28 8.04 -9.19 -3.53
C GLY A 28 8.68 -7.82 -3.73
N PHE A 29 9.76 -7.50 -3.02
CA PHE A 29 10.46 -6.22 -3.19
C PHE A 29 11.51 -6.29 -4.29
N TYR A 30 11.47 -5.32 -5.19
CA TYR A 30 12.54 -5.00 -6.12
C TYR A 30 13.56 -4.09 -5.42
N VAL A 31 14.84 -4.41 -5.55
CA VAL A 31 15.94 -3.60 -5.01
C VAL A 31 16.57 -2.78 -6.12
N VAL A 32 16.66 -1.46 -5.92
CA VAL A 32 17.38 -0.57 -6.83
C VAL A 32 18.87 -0.62 -6.48
N ALA A 33 19.51 -1.73 -6.88
CA ALA A 33 20.90 -2.05 -6.54
C ALA A 33 21.92 -1.27 -7.37
N GLN A 34 21.51 -0.79 -8.54
CA GLN A 34 22.37 -0.09 -9.49
C GLN A 34 21.73 1.19 -9.97
N THR A 35 22.58 2.17 -10.31
CA THR A 35 22.12 3.36 -11.01
C THR A 35 21.84 3.01 -12.48
N THR A 36 21.17 3.91 -13.21
CA THR A 36 20.83 3.71 -14.62
C THR A 36 22.04 3.51 -15.55
N ASP A 37 23.26 3.80 -15.11
CA ASP A 37 24.50 3.50 -15.84
C ASP A 37 25.22 2.20 -15.42
N GLY A 38 24.64 1.45 -14.48
CA GLY A 38 25.17 0.17 -13.98
C GLY A 38 26.09 0.28 -12.76
N SER A 39 26.40 1.48 -12.27
CA SER A 39 27.18 1.68 -11.03
C SER A 39 26.40 1.25 -9.78
N ASP A 40 27.09 0.90 -8.68
CA ASP A 40 26.46 0.57 -7.39
C ASP A 40 25.62 1.75 -6.85
N ALA A 41 24.39 1.46 -6.40
CA ALA A 41 23.43 2.47 -5.92
C ALA A 41 23.36 2.56 -4.39
N ASP A 42 24.48 2.38 -3.70
CA ASP A 42 24.55 2.56 -2.24
C ASP A 42 24.32 4.03 -1.85
N LEU A 43 23.19 4.29 -1.20
CA LEU A 43 22.77 5.61 -0.75
C LEU A 43 23.47 6.06 0.53
N TRP A 44 24.36 5.25 1.12
CA TRP A 44 25.08 5.65 2.32
C TRP A 44 26.43 6.29 2.00
N LYS A 45 26.64 7.50 2.53
CA LYS A 45 27.95 8.15 2.48
C LYS A 45 28.79 7.74 3.69
N ASP A 46 29.78 6.88 3.45
CA ASP A 46 30.75 6.47 4.46
C ASP A 46 31.58 7.65 4.99
N ALA A 47 32.00 7.54 6.24
CA ALA A 47 32.93 8.50 6.86
C ALA A 47 34.34 7.93 6.84
N LEU A 48 35.33 8.79 6.63
CA LEU A 48 36.73 8.42 6.75
C LEU A 48 36.98 7.83 8.16
N PHE A 49 37.59 6.64 8.23
CA PHE A 49 37.83 5.86 9.46
C PHE A 49 36.63 5.13 10.08
N LYS A 50 35.51 4.95 9.36
CA LYS A 50 34.41 4.07 9.81
C LYS A 50 34.27 2.85 8.90
N SER A 51 33.71 1.78 9.45
CA SER A 51 33.31 0.61 8.65
C SER A 51 32.32 1.01 7.56
N LYS A 52 32.43 0.35 6.40
CA LYS A 52 31.48 0.51 5.30
C LYS A 52 30.08 0.14 5.77
N VAL A 53 29.12 1.00 5.47
CA VAL A 53 27.69 0.75 5.68
C VAL A 53 27.02 0.93 4.33
N THR A 54 26.14 -0.01 3.98
CA THR A 54 25.40 0.03 2.71
C THR A 54 23.93 0.27 2.96
N ARG A 55 23.29 1.05 2.07
CA ARG A 55 21.84 1.28 2.06
C ARG A 55 21.32 1.29 0.63
N TYR A 56 20.43 0.36 0.33
CA TYR A 56 19.78 0.27 -0.98
C TYR A 56 18.29 0.54 -0.84
N LEU A 57 17.74 1.36 -1.72
CA LEU A 57 16.30 1.56 -1.81
C LEU A 57 15.66 0.29 -2.39
N CYS A 58 14.52 -0.11 -1.82
CA CYS A 58 13.69 -1.16 -2.39
C CYS A 58 12.22 -0.74 -2.39
N PHE A 59 11.43 -1.35 -3.26
CA PHE A 59 10.00 -1.10 -3.33
C PHE A 59 9.25 -2.33 -3.83
N THR A 60 7.95 -2.44 -3.54
CA THR A 60 7.08 -3.50 -4.06
C THR A 60 5.91 -2.91 -4.83
N ARG A 61 5.43 -3.67 -5.80
CA ARG A 61 4.21 -3.40 -6.59
C ARG A 61 3.17 -4.49 -6.36
N GLU A 62 3.37 -5.34 -5.36
CA GLU A 62 2.36 -6.33 -4.99
C GLU A 62 1.04 -5.61 -4.71
N ALA A 63 -0.02 -6.12 -5.33
CA ALA A 63 -1.34 -5.52 -5.23
C ALA A 63 -1.79 -5.51 -3.76
N GLY A 64 -2.25 -4.34 -3.32
CA GLY A 64 -2.71 -4.12 -1.95
C GLY A 64 -3.75 -3.01 -1.89
N PRO A 65 -4.30 -2.76 -0.69
CA PRO A 65 -5.31 -1.72 -0.49
C PRO A 65 -4.74 -0.31 -0.63
N ASP A 66 -3.42 -0.15 -0.56
CA ASP A 66 -2.73 1.14 -0.49
C ASP A 66 -1.71 1.30 -1.62
N VAL A 67 -1.42 2.56 -1.95
CA VAL A 67 -0.41 2.97 -2.92
C VAL A 67 0.43 4.11 -2.37
N VAL A 68 1.67 4.19 -2.84
CA VAL A 68 2.54 5.35 -2.61
C VAL A 68 2.10 6.46 -3.56
N ALA A 69 1.42 7.48 -3.03
CA ALA A 69 0.95 8.62 -3.82
C ALA A 69 2.03 9.66 -4.07
N ASP A 70 2.95 9.86 -3.12
CA ASP A 70 4.04 10.82 -3.26
C ASP A 70 5.25 10.46 -2.39
N MET A 71 6.41 11.01 -2.73
CA MET A 71 7.66 10.82 -2.02
C MET A 71 8.34 12.18 -1.82
N LYS A 72 8.99 12.37 -0.66
CA LYS A 72 9.81 13.56 -0.36
C LYS A 72 11.13 13.17 0.28
N LEU A 73 12.20 13.90 -0.07
CA LEU A 73 13.47 13.82 0.65
C LEU A 73 13.65 15.11 1.45
N THR A 74 13.71 14.98 2.78
CA THR A 74 13.80 16.13 3.71
C THR A 74 15.03 16.00 4.60
N ASP A 75 15.53 17.11 5.16
CA ASP A 75 16.55 17.00 6.20
C ASP A 75 15.91 16.46 7.49
N VAL A 76 16.67 15.72 8.29
CA VAL A 76 16.14 15.09 9.53
C VAL A 76 15.66 16.13 10.54
N LYS A 77 16.19 17.36 10.49
CA LYS A 77 15.80 18.48 11.36
C LYS A 77 14.52 19.20 10.90
N ASP A 78 14.11 19.00 9.65
CA ASP A 78 12.95 19.71 9.12
C ASP A 78 11.67 19.14 9.74
N VAL A 79 10.59 19.92 9.74
CA VAL A 79 9.27 19.42 10.13
C VAL A 79 8.83 18.34 9.14
N LEU A 80 8.24 17.26 9.66
CA LEU A 80 7.70 16.18 8.82
C LEU A 80 6.53 16.73 7.99
N PRO A 81 6.53 16.57 6.64
CA PRO A 81 5.42 17.02 5.82
C PRO A 81 4.10 16.32 6.20
N GLU A 82 2.99 17.06 6.20
CA GLU A 82 1.68 16.52 6.56
C GLU A 82 1.28 15.34 5.66
N GLY A 83 0.82 14.25 6.28
CA GLY A 83 0.41 13.03 5.58
C GLY A 83 1.55 12.16 5.06
N PHE A 84 2.82 12.48 5.41
CA PHE A 84 3.96 11.64 5.09
C PHE A 84 4.46 10.89 6.31
N THR A 85 4.94 9.67 6.09
CA THR A 85 5.63 8.85 7.09
C THR A 85 7.10 8.71 6.69
N PRO A 86 8.06 8.92 7.62
CA PRO A 86 9.47 8.73 7.32
C PRO A 86 9.85 7.25 7.26
N VAL A 87 10.70 6.88 6.31
CA VAL A 87 11.41 5.59 6.29
C VAL A 87 12.60 5.72 7.25
N GLN A 88 12.39 5.35 8.51
CA GLN A 88 13.35 5.58 9.60
C GLN A 88 14.41 4.49 9.68
N GLU A 89 13.99 3.24 9.49
CA GLU A 89 14.80 2.05 9.70
C GLU A 89 14.85 1.17 8.45
N THR A 90 15.92 0.38 8.36
CA THR A 90 16.07 -0.63 7.33
C THR A 90 15.11 -1.78 7.58
N MET A 91 14.53 -2.33 6.50
CA MET A 91 13.53 -3.38 6.63
C MET A 91 14.13 -4.68 7.18
N ASP A 92 15.39 -4.97 6.83
CA ASP A 92 16.11 -6.21 7.10
C ASP A 92 16.82 -6.24 8.46
N THR A 93 17.42 -5.14 8.90
CA THR A 93 18.23 -5.09 10.13
C THR A 93 17.73 -4.12 11.19
N LYS A 94 16.70 -3.32 10.90
CA LYS A 94 16.18 -2.27 11.80
C LYS A 94 17.22 -1.20 12.17
N GLU A 95 18.26 -1.06 11.37
CA GLU A 95 19.24 0.01 11.54
C GLU A 95 18.72 1.32 10.94
N THR A 96 19.31 2.46 11.29
CA THR A 96 18.98 3.76 10.66
C THR A 96 19.06 3.68 9.13
N ALA A 97 17.98 4.06 8.44
CA ALA A 97 17.89 4.00 6.98
C ALA A 97 18.75 5.08 6.30
N MET A 98 18.76 6.31 6.83
CA MET A 98 19.50 7.46 6.29
C MET A 98 19.96 8.40 7.41
N ARG A 99 21.07 9.13 7.23
CA ARG A 99 21.68 9.95 8.31
C ARG A 99 21.27 11.42 8.33
N LYS A 100 21.61 12.15 7.25
CA LYS A 100 21.45 13.61 7.18
C LYS A 100 20.07 14.00 6.64
N ARG A 101 19.52 13.13 5.82
CA ARG A 101 18.21 13.25 5.19
C ARG A 101 17.37 12.05 5.58
N ARG A 102 16.07 12.18 5.41
CA ARG A 102 15.09 11.10 5.55
C ARG A 102 14.23 11.05 4.30
N LEU A 103 14.01 9.83 3.80
CA LEU A 103 12.99 9.57 2.80
C LEU A 103 11.64 9.56 3.51
N CYS A 104 10.68 10.29 2.98
CA CYS A 104 9.31 10.39 3.46
C CYS A 104 8.38 9.89 2.36
N VAL A 105 7.41 9.06 2.72
CA VAL A 105 6.43 8.49 1.79
C VAL A 105 5.03 8.86 2.22
N LYS A 106 4.19 9.25 1.25
CA LYS A 106 2.74 9.43 1.46
C LYS A 106 2.04 8.21 0.89
N ILE A 107 1.57 7.35 1.79
CA ILE A 107 0.78 6.16 1.45
C ILE A 107 -0.69 6.49 1.70
N ILE A 108 -1.53 6.22 0.72
CA ILE A 108 -2.98 6.42 0.82
C ILE A 108 -3.72 5.20 0.25
N PRO A 109 -4.99 5.00 0.62
CA PRO A 109 -5.81 3.95 0.02
C PRO A 109 -5.88 4.09 -1.50
N ARG A 110 -5.63 2.99 -2.22
CA ARG A 110 -5.68 2.89 -3.68
C ARG A 110 -7.01 3.39 -4.24
N ALA A 111 -8.11 3.13 -3.53
CA ALA A 111 -9.44 3.58 -3.92
C ALA A 111 -9.62 5.12 -3.91
N ALA A 112 -8.76 5.83 -3.19
CA ALA A 112 -8.80 7.30 -3.06
C ALA A 112 -7.66 8.00 -3.81
N ALA A 113 -6.76 7.25 -4.45
CA ALA A 113 -5.60 7.79 -5.14
C ALA A 113 -5.93 8.07 -6.61
N GLU A 114 -5.82 9.32 -7.07
CA GLU A 114 -5.91 9.66 -8.50
C GLU A 114 -4.61 9.30 -9.25
N ALA A 115 -3.46 9.52 -8.59
CA ALA A 115 -2.15 9.19 -9.11
C ALA A 115 -1.30 8.49 -8.04
N ALA A 116 -0.34 7.69 -8.50
CA ALA A 116 0.60 6.98 -7.65
C ALA A 116 1.99 6.95 -8.28
N VAL A 117 2.99 6.56 -7.49
CA VAL A 117 4.35 6.31 -7.94
C VAL A 117 4.39 4.94 -8.63
N TYR A 118 4.91 4.88 -9.85
CA TYR A 118 5.02 3.66 -10.63
C TYR A 118 6.46 3.17 -10.76
N ASP A 119 7.45 4.05 -10.66
CA ASP A 119 8.85 3.66 -10.78
C ASP A 119 9.77 4.56 -9.96
N ILE A 120 10.89 4.00 -9.51
CA ILE A 120 11.94 4.70 -8.77
C ILE A 120 13.28 4.30 -9.39
N GLN A 121 14.08 5.30 -9.77
CA GLN A 121 15.39 5.12 -10.36
C GLN A 121 16.45 5.91 -9.59
N ILE A 122 17.64 5.34 -9.49
CA ILE A 122 18.83 6.03 -9.01
C ILE A 122 19.70 6.38 -10.22
N VAL A 123 20.19 7.61 -10.27
CA VAL A 123 20.97 8.10 -11.40
C VAL A 123 22.26 8.71 -10.90
N ALA A 124 23.39 8.38 -11.55
CA ALA A 124 24.64 9.05 -11.29
C ALA A 124 24.51 10.57 -11.56
N LYS A 125 25.11 11.40 -10.71
CA LYS A 125 25.04 12.88 -10.83
C LYS A 125 25.42 13.43 -12.21
N SER A 126 26.27 12.73 -12.94
CA SER A 126 26.73 13.11 -14.28
C SER A 126 25.64 13.03 -15.37
N LYS A 127 24.48 12.43 -15.11
CA LYS A 127 23.35 12.32 -16.06
C LYS A 127 22.05 12.84 -15.43
N PRO A 128 21.86 14.16 -15.35
CA PRO A 128 20.89 14.76 -14.45
C PRO A 128 19.44 14.78 -14.95
N HIS A 129 19.09 14.09 -16.05
CA HIS A 129 17.74 14.19 -16.60
C HIS A 129 17.18 12.84 -17.02
N LEU A 130 16.06 12.47 -16.41
CA LEU A 130 15.20 11.38 -16.85
C LEU A 130 13.88 11.97 -17.35
N VAL A 131 13.50 11.63 -18.57
CA VAL A 131 12.25 12.09 -19.19
C VAL A 131 11.07 11.43 -18.46
N ASN A 132 10.08 12.22 -18.07
CA ASN A 132 8.89 11.79 -17.30
C ASN A 132 9.18 11.32 -15.87
N TYR A 133 10.31 11.72 -15.28
CA TYR A 133 10.58 11.50 -13.86
C TYR A 133 10.74 12.83 -13.12
N THR A 134 10.34 12.83 -11.85
CA THR A 134 10.54 13.92 -10.91
C THR A 134 11.77 13.64 -10.06
N CYS A 135 12.66 14.62 -9.94
CA CYS A 135 13.83 14.52 -9.06
C CYS A 135 13.41 14.75 -7.61
N LEU A 136 13.70 13.77 -6.76
CA LEU A 136 13.45 13.84 -5.33
C LEU A 136 14.59 14.56 -4.58
N GLY A 137 15.82 14.44 -5.09
CA GLY A 137 17.02 15.02 -4.51
C GLY A 137 18.24 14.12 -4.66
N GLU A 138 19.37 14.56 -4.11
CA GLU A 138 20.66 13.87 -4.21
C GLU A 138 21.10 13.26 -2.86
N ILE A 139 21.60 12.02 -2.89
CA ILE A 139 22.28 11.35 -1.78
C ILE A 139 23.48 10.57 -2.33
N ASN A 140 24.62 10.63 -1.62
CA ASN A 140 25.86 9.97 -2.00
C ASN A 140 26.28 10.22 -3.47
N ASN A 141 26.13 11.47 -3.93
CA ASN A 141 26.39 11.88 -5.32
C ASN A 141 25.52 11.17 -6.38
N MET A 142 24.34 10.70 -5.99
CA MET A 142 23.36 10.10 -6.89
C MET A 142 21.99 10.78 -6.72
N GLY A 143 21.32 11.05 -7.83
CA GLY A 143 19.96 11.55 -7.85
C GLY A 143 18.95 10.43 -7.66
N ILE A 144 17.97 10.64 -6.78
CA ILE A 144 16.80 9.77 -6.62
C ILE A 144 15.68 10.36 -7.46
N TRP A 145 15.10 9.57 -8.35
CA TRP A 145 14.05 9.97 -9.28
C TRP A 145 12.86 9.03 -9.17
N TYR A 146 11.66 9.56 -9.35
CA TYR A 146 10.44 8.75 -9.39
C TYR A 146 9.52 9.18 -10.52
N ARG A 147 8.73 8.24 -11.03
CA ARG A 147 7.70 8.49 -12.05
C ARG A 147 6.33 8.24 -11.45
N THR A 148 5.41 9.16 -11.65
CA THR A 148 3.99 9.01 -11.30
C THR A 148 3.14 8.66 -12.52
N GLY A 149 1.94 8.16 -12.28
CA GLY A 149 0.93 7.88 -13.30
C GLY A 149 -0.45 7.77 -12.66
N ASP A 150 -1.49 7.77 -13.49
CA ASP A 150 -2.88 7.68 -13.04
C ASP A 150 -3.19 6.27 -12.52
N VAL A 151 -3.90 6.19 -11.39
CA VAL A 151 -4.32 4.92 -10.81
C VAL A 151 -5.58 4.44 -11.51
N VAL A 152 -5.51 3.25 -12.12
CA VAL A 152 -6.71 2.61 -12.69
C VAL A 152 -7.54 2.01 -11.56
N HIS A 153 -8.73 2.58 -11.33
CA HIS A 153 -9.74 1.99 -10.46
C HIS A 153 -10.55 0.97 -11.26
N HIS A 154 -10.41 -0.31 -10.95
CA HIS A 154 -11.40 -1.29 -11.40
C HIS A 154 -12.69 -1.02 -10.63
N GLN A 155 -13.62 -0.31 -11.27
CA GLN A 155 -14.99 -0.25 -10.78
C GLN A 155 -15.56 -1.66 -10.90
N THR A 156 -15.60 -2.40 -9.79
CA THR A 156 -16.45 -3.57 -9.69
C THR A 156 -17.88 -3.05 -9.78
N SER A 157 -18.43 -3.03 -10.99
CA SER A 157 -19.84 -2.74 -11.20
C SER A 157 -20.61 -3.81 -10.44
N GLN A 158 -21.06 -3.49 -9.22
CA GLN A 158 -22.12 -4.24 -8.57
C GLN A 158 -23.37 -3.98 -9.41
N GLU A 159 -23.54 -4.80 -10.43
CA GLU A 159 -24.78 -4.89 -11.19
C GLU A 159 -25.87 -5.28 -10.20
N THR A 160 -26.58 -4.26 -9.73
CA THR A 160 -27.73 -4.44 -8.86
C THR A 160 -28.83 -4.96 -9.78
N SER A 161 -28.93 -6.28 -9.92
CA SER A 161 -30.01 -6.95 -10.63
C SER A 161 -31.31 -6.65 -9.88
N ILE A 162 -31.93 -5.51 -10.16
CA ILE A 162 -33.30 -5.25 -9.75
C ILE A 162 -34.16 -6.10 -10.69
N THR A 163 -34.48 -7.32 -10.25
CA THR A 163 -35.52 -8.14 -10.88
C THR A 163 -36.83 -7.39 -10.75
N ALA A 164 -37.21 -6.66 -11.80
CA ALA A 164 -38.54 -6.09 -11.95
C ALA A 164 -39.54 -7.25 -12.07
N ILE A 165 -40.36 -7.42 -11.04
CA ILE A 165 -41.47 -8.39 -11.03
C ILE A 165 -42.63 -7.74 -11.82
N PRO A 166 -43.14 -8.34 -12.90
CA PRO A 166 -44.32 -7.82 -13.56
C PRO A 166 -45.56 -8.16 -12.72
N GLU A 167 -46.29 -7.13 -12.30
CA GLU A 167 -47.61 -7.26 -11.69
C GLU A 167 -48.63 -7.80 -12.70
N THR A 168 -49.16 -9.01 -12.48
CA THR A 168 -50.42 -9.45 -13.09
C THR A 168 -51.25 -10.27 -12.11
N LEU A 169 -52.36 -9.70 -11.64
CA LEU A 169 -53.48 -10.42 -11.01
C LEU A 169 -54.16 -11.35 -12.02
N PRO A 170 -54.79 -12.44 -11.53
CA PRO A 170 -56.24 -12.53 -11.74
C PRO A 170 -57.04 -13.03 -10.51
N ASN A 171 -58.22 -12.41 -10.33
CA ASN A 171 -59.31 -12.86 -9.48
C ASN A 171 -59.98 -14.14 -10.02
N THR A 172 -60.33 -15.13 -9.20
CA THR A 172 -61.73 -15.53 -8.86
C THR A 172 -61.88 -16.85 -8.06
N ALA A 173 -62.65 -16.75 -6.95
CA ALA A 173 -63.71 -17.65 -6.41
C ALA A 173 -63.48 -19.11 -5.92
N ARG A 174 -63.83 -19.32 -4.62
CA ARG A 174 -64.61 -20.42 -3.95
C ARG A 174 -64.17 -21.89 -4.18
N ARG A 175 -63.98 -22.76 -3.17
CA ARG A 175 -64.93 -23.24 -2.13
C ARG A 175 -64.23 -24.22 -1.13
N THR A 176 -64.80 -24.31 0.07
CA THR A 176 -64.57 -25.21 1.23
C THR A 176 -64.42 -26.72 0.96
N THR A 177 -63.56 -27.45 1.71
CA THR A 177 -63.87 -28.38 2.84
C THR A 177 -62.67 -29.30 3.17
N GLY A 178 -62.41 -29.56 4.47
CA GLY A 178 -61.78 -30.81 4.93
C GLY A 178 -60.51 -30.70 5.79
N ARG A 179 -60.68 -30.55 7.11
CA ARG A 179 -59.71 -30.96 8.17
C ARG A 179 -59.83 -32.50 8.36
N PRO A 180 -58.83 -33.22 8.91
CA PRO A 180 -58.55 -33.22 10.36
C PRO A 180 -57.05 -33.25 10.71
N ASP A 181 -56.61 -32.44 11.68
CA ASP A 181 -56.25 -32.80 13.07
C ASP A 181 -54.89 -33.48 13.23
N TYR A 182 -53.98 -32.76 13.89
CA TYR A 182 -53.08 -33.32 14.89
C TYR A 182 -52.85 -32.25 15.96
N GLU A 183 -53.38 -32.50 17.16
CA GLU A 183 -52.93 -31.85 18.39
C GLU A 183 -51.59 -32.47 18.80
N HIS A 184 -50.62 -31.66 19.23
CA HIS A 184 -49.92 -31.94 20.49
C HIS A 184 -49.35 -30.65 21.09
N GLN A 185 -49.54 -30.54 22.40
CA GLN A 185 -49.29 -29.40 23.27
C GLN A 185 -47.86 -29.37 23.84
N SER A 186 -47.59 -28.28 24.57
CA SER A 186 -46.56 -28.02 25.60
C SER A 186 -45.28 -27.32 25.05
N SER A 187 -45.10 -26.02 25.24
CA SER A 187 -44.85 -25.21 26.46
C SER A 187 -43.38 -25.18 26.87
N GLY A 188 -42.79 -23.99 26.98
CA GLY A 188 -41.50 -23.80 27.65
C GLY A 188 -40.83 -22.48 27.29
N ASN A 189 -41.30 -21.38 27.89
CA ASN A 189 -40.57 -20.12 27.95
C ASN A 189 -39.38 -20.26 28.92
N TYR A 190 -38.22 -19.70 28.58
CA TYR A 190 -37.28 -19.22 29.58
C TYR A 190 -36.70 -17.86 29.19
N THR A 191 -37.02 -16.86 30.00
CA THR A 191 -36.38 -15.55 30.09
C THR A 191 -35.30 -15.69 31.15
N MET A 192 -34.03 -15.43 30.82
CA MET A 192 -32.97 -15.27 31.82
C MET A 192 -32.65 -13.80 32.00
N THR A 193 -33.08 -13.30 33.16
CA THR A 193 -32.61 -12.07 33.79
C THR A 193 -31.21 -12.31 34.35
N GLY A 194 -30.29 -11.34 34.23
CA GLY A 194 -28.97 -11.41 34.86
C GLY A 194 -28.35 -10.02 34.98
N ALA A 195 -28.38 -9.48 36.19
CA ALA A 195 -27.90 -8.16 36.56
C ALA A 195 -26.41 -8.15 36.95
N ALA A 196 -25.86 -6.93 36.94
CA ALA A 196 -24.77 -6.41 37.77
C ALA A 196 -23.31 -6.82 37.49
N GLY A 197 -22.43 -5.82 37.49
CA GLY A 197 -20.99 -6.02 37.63
C GLY A 197 -20.15 -4.82 37.23
N PHE A 198 -20.04 -3.84 38.13
CA PHE A 198 -19.01 -2.79 38.08
C PHE A 198 -17.61 -3.42 38.07
N ALA A 199 -16.70 -2.93 37.23
CA ALA A 199 -15.27 -3.22 37.32
C ALA A 199 -14.51 -1.89 37.47
N HIS A 200 -13.98 -1.70 38.68
CA HIS A 200 -12.98 -0.71 39.06
C HIS A 200 -11.58 -1.21 38.66
N PHE A 201 -10.73 -0.26 38.25
CA PHE A 201 -9.27 -0.15 38.44
C PHE A 201 -8.32 -1.29 38.06
N LEU A 202 -7.28 -0.92 37.30
CA LEU A 202 -5.89 -1.26 37.58
C LEU A 202 -4.97 -0.21 36.92
N GLU A 203 -4.46 0.71 37.74
CA GLU A 203 -3.17 1.37 37.56
C GLU A 203 -2.19 0.64 38.49
N ASP A 204 -1.16 0.03 37.89
CA ASP A 204 0.26 0.08 38.28
C ASP A 204 1.09 -0.77 37.28
#